data_AF-A0A534NMF1-F1
#
_entry.id   AF-A0A534NMF1-F1
#
_cell.length_a   1.000
_cell.length_b   1.000
_cell.length_c   1.000
_cell.angle_alpha   90.00
_cell.angle_beta   90.00
_cell.angle_gamma   90.00
#
_symmetry.space_group_name_H-M   'P 1'
#
loop_
_entity.id
_entity.type
_entity.pdbx_description
1 polymer ?
#
loop_
_entity_poly.entity_id
_entity_poly.type
_entity_poly.pdbx_seq_one_letter_code
_entity_poly.pdbx_strand_id
1 'polypeptide(L)' 'MIRAVVAGAAGRMGSRVLAMLREEKDFAVTGAFERSGTEYV' A
#
# COMPACT_ATOMS: atom_id res chain seq x y z
N MET A 1 -11.58 -9.31 -9.48
CA MET A 1 -10.72 -8.13 -9.28
C MET A 1 -11.10 -7.43 -7.98
N ILE A 2 -10.29 -7.60 -6.95
CA ILE A 2 -10.47 -7.03 -5.61
C ILE A 2 -9.79 -5.66 -5.57
N ARG A 3 -10.52 -4.64 -5.11
CA ARG A 3 -9.99 -3.28 -4.99
C ARG A 3 -9.35 -3.10 -3.62
N ALA A 4 -8.09 -2.70 -3.58
CA ALA A 4 -7.33 -2.54 -2.34
C ALA A 4 -6.87 -1.09 -2.14
N VAL A 5 -6.77 -0.69 -0.87
CA VAL A 5 -6.10 0.53 -0.42
C VAL A 5 -5.08 0.13 0.65
N VAL A 6 -3.87 0.70 0.59
CA VAL A 6 -2.81 0.42 1.58
C VAL A 6 -2.60 1.63 2.50
N ALA A 7 -2.87 1.45 3.79
CA ALA A 7 -2.49 2.42 4.82
C ALA A 7 -1.06 2.17 5.29
N GLY A 8 -0.29 3.23 5.57
CA GLY A 8 1.10 3.09 5.99
C GLY A 8 2.02 2.57 4.87
N ALA A 9 1.66 2.81 3.61
CA ALA A 9 2.35 2.38 2.39
C ALA A 9 3.82 2.83 2.29
N ALA A 10 4.21 3.93 2.93
CA ALA A 10 5.58 4.42 2.98
C ALA A 10 6.40 3.73 4.08
N GLY A 11 5.76 3.03 5.03
CA GLY A 11 6.45 2.27 6.07
C GLY A 11 7.00 0.94 5.57
N ARG A 12 7.86 0.30 6.40
CA ARG A 12 8.51 -0.99 6.09
C ARG A 12 7.55 -2.10 5.67
N MET A 13 6.37 -2.18 6.27
CA MET A 13 5.39 -3.23 5.95
C MET A 13 4.44 -2.81 4.83
N GLY A 14 3.93 -1.58 4.85
CA GLY A 14 2.99 -1.13 3.82
C GLY A 14 3.63 -1.11 2.43
N SER A 15 4.90 -0.76 2.33
CA SER A 15 5.65 -0.81 1.05
C SER A 15 5.74 -2.24 0.49
N ARG A 16 5.96 -3.25 1.35
CA ARG A 16 5.98 -4.66 0.95
C ARG A 16 4.61 -5.16 0.51
N VAL A 17 3.56 -4.81 1.26
CA VAL A 17 2.18 -5.16 0.90
C VAL A 17 1.80 -4.52 -0.44
N LEU A 18 2.12 -3.23 -0.63
CA LEU A 18 1.90 -2.53 -1.88
C LEU A 18 2.61 -3.20 -3.05
N ALA A 19 3.86 -3.65 -2.87
CA ALA A 19 4.60 -4.37 -3.90
C ALA A 19 3.93 -5.70 -4.27
N MET A 20 3.60 -6.54 -3.27
CA MET A 20 2.94 -7.83 -3.49
C MET A 20 1.59 -7.68 -4.20
N LEU A 21 0.78 -6.70 -3.79
CA LEU A 21 -0.52 -6.44 -4.42
C LEU A 21 -0.42 -5.97 -5.88
N ARG A 22 0.72 -5.43 -6.32
CA ARG A 22 0.96 -5.05 -7.73
C ARG A 22 1.38 -6.23 -8.59
N GLU A 23 1.92 -7.29 -8.00
CA GLU A 23 2.31 -8.52 -8.70
C GLU A 23 1.11 -9.45 -8.93
N GLU A 24 0.09 -9.35 -8.09
CA GLU A 24 -1.11 -10.19 -8.17
C GLU A 24 -2.19 -9.63 -9.11
N LYS A 25 -2.61 -10.45 -10.08
CA LYS A 25 -3.61 -10.05 -11.09
C LYS A 25 -5.03 -9.93 -10.54
N ASP A 26 -5.28 -10.56 -9.40
CA ASP A 26 -6.59 -10.54 -8.76
C ASP A 26 -6.85 -9.21 -8.05
N PHE A 27 -5.81 -8.41 -7.78
CA PHE A 27 -5.90 -7.15 -7.07
C PHE A 27 -5.72 -5.94 -7.99
N ALA A 28 -6.45 -4.88 -7.68
CA ALA A 28 -6.22 -3.55 -8.21
C ALA A 28 -5.95 -2.61 -7.03
N VAL A 29 -4.72 -2.08 -6.94
CA VAL A 29 -4.39 -1.04 -5.97
C VAL A 29 -5.04 0.26 -6.43
N THR A 30 -5.96 0.77 -5.62
CA THR A 30 -6.77 1.96 -5.95
C THR A 30 -6.42 3.18 -5.09
N GLY A 31 -5.57 3.00 -4.09
CA GLY A 31 -5.07 4.09 -3.25
C GLY A 31 -4.01 3.63 -2.27
N ALA A 32 -3.25 4.60 -1.78
CA ALA A 32 -2.31 4.42 -0.69
C ALA A 32 -2.25 5.72 0.11
N PHE A 33 -2.16 5.65 1.43
CA PHE A 33 -2.13 6.85 2.28
C PHE A 33 -1.31 6.65 3.55
N GLU A 34 -0.95 7.78 4.15
CA GLU A 34 -0.19 7.88 5.38
C GLU A 34 -0.95 8.68 6.44
N ARG A 35 -0.48 8.54 7.69
CA ARG A 35 -0.85 9.50 8.72
C ARG A 35 -0.12 10.82 8.45
N SER A 36 -0.88 11.92 8.49
CA SER A 36 -0.30 13.26 8.40
C SER A 36 0.73 13.49 9.51
N GLY A 37 1.90 14.03 9.15
CA GLY A 37 2.98 14.33 10.10
C GLY A 37 3.85 13.14 10.50
N THR A 38 3.73 11.98 9.84
CA THR A 38 4.67 10.88 10.01
C THR A 38 5.98 11.17 9.27
N GLU A 39 7.10 11.21 9.99
CA GLU A 39 8.43 11.15 9.37
C GLU A 39 8.65 9.76 8.77
N TYR A 40 8.99 9.72 7.50
CA TYR A 40 9.26 8.49 6.76
C TYR A 40 10.55 7.86 7.29
N VAL A 41 10.47 6.63 7.80
CA VAL A 41 11.63 5.85 8.30
C VAL A 41 11.93 4.70 7.35
#